data_AF-A0A059DM67-F1
#
_entry.id   AF-A0A059DM67-F1
#
_cell.length_a   1.000
_cell.length_b   1.000
_cell.length_c   1.000
_cell.angle_alpha   90.00
_cell.angle_beta   90.00
_cell.angle_gamma   90.00
#
_symmetry.space_group_name_H-M   'P 1'
#
loop_
_entity.id
_entity.type
_entity.pdbx_description
1 polymer ?
#
loop_
_entity_poly.entity_id
_entity_poly.type
_entity_poly.pdbx_seq_one_letter_code
_entity_poly.pdbx_strand_id
1 'polypeptide(L)'
;MRTIMLAGLAFAAALTGCGGPKDSHDQLVDTCIAEGEVPETCACIVDAMQSELSPDLFKRSAVAISREKRPVGEYILSLSDEEKMQFFDAEQEMEKCELSAEEDS
;
A
#
# COMPACT_ATOMS: atom_id res chain seq x y z
N MET A 1 -44.32 46.94 -1.96
CA MET A 1 -44.82 45.63 -1.46
C MET A 1 -43.61 44.80 -1.11
N ARG A 2 -43.58 44.24 0.10
CA ARG A 2 -42.54 43.34 0.60
C ARG A 2 -42.70 41.97 -0.06
N THR A 3 -41.62 41.42 -0.59
CA THR A 3 -41.48 39.96 -0.75
C THR A 3 -40.08 39.57 -0.28
N ILE A 4 -40.07 39.03 0.95
CA ILE A 4 -39.00 38.24 1.55
C ILE A 4 -39.29 36.79 1.16
N MET A 5 -38.31 36.09 0.58
CA MET A 5 -38.10 34.64 0.68
C MET A 5 -36.59 34.43 0.43
N LEU A 6 -35.72 34.35 1.45
CA LEU A 6 -35.39 33.17 2.26
C LEU A 6 -35.04 31.91 1.47
N ALA A 7 -33.84 31.42 1.76
CA ALA A 7 -33.35 30.05 1.60
C ALA A 7 -32.96 29.58 0.18
N GLY A 8 -31.67 29.74 -0.11
CA GLY A 8 -30.93 28.84 -0.98
C GLY A 8 -29.58 28.56 -0.35
N LEU A 9 -29.52 27.68 0.66
CA LEU A 9 -28.27 27.06 1.08
C LEU A 9 -27.72 26.33 -0.16
N ALA A 10 -26.78 26.95 -0.87
CA ALA A 10 -25.94 26.22 -1.79
C ALA A 10 -25.08 25.30 -0.92
N PHE A 11 -25.49 24.03 -0.90
CA PHE A 11 -24.74 22.90 -0.40
C PHE A 11 -23.26 23.09 -0.70
N ALA A 12 -22.47 23.29 0.35
CA ALA A 12 -21.08 22.89 0.33
C ALA A 12 -21.12 21.38 0.05
N ALA A 13 -20.93 21.01 -1.21
CA ALA A 13 -20.61 19.66 -1.59
C ALA A 13 -19.24 19.38 -0.96
N ALA A 14 -19.30 18.92 0.28
CA ALA A 14 -18.25 18.16 0.90
C ALA A 14 -17.98 16.98 -0.04
N LEU A 15 -16.98 17.13 -0.92
CA LEU A 15 -16.21 16.00 -1.41
C LEU A 15 -15.38 15.47 -0.24
N THR A 16 -16.04 15.07 0.85
CA THR A 16 -15.53 14.03 1.73
C THR A 16 -15.70 12.74 0.94
N GLY A 17 -14.81 12.53 -0.03
CA GLY A 17 -14.33 11.18 -0.25
C GLY A 17 -13.78 10.72 1.10
N CYS A 18 -14.59 9.99 1.86
CA CYS A 18 -14.16 9.26 3.04
C CYS A 18 -13.13 8.24 2.57
N GLY A 19 -11.89 8.66 2.56
CA GLY A 19 -10.77 7.98 1.95
C GLY A 19 -9.63 8.96 1.93
N GLY A 20 -9.19 9.37 3.14
CA GLY A 20 -7.89 10.02 3.27
C GLY A 20 -6.81 9.17 2.60
N PRO A 21 -5.61 9.72 2.36
CA PRO A 21 -4.52 8.93 1.82
C PRO A 21 -4.37 7.67 2.68
N LYS A 22 -4.67 6.49 2.10
CA LYS A 22 -4.41 5.22 2.78
C LYS A 22 -2.93 5.16 3.15
N ASP A 23 -2.61 4.47 4.23
CA ASP A 23 -1.22 4.21 4.56
C ASP A 23 -0.55 3.44 3.40
N SER A 24 0.76 3.59 3.23
CA SER A 24 1.55 2.85 2.23
C SER A 24 1.49 1.35 2.51
N HIS A 25 1.44 0.98 3.79
CA HIS A 25 1.28 -0.40 4.25
C HIS A 25 -0.07 -0.98 3.79
N ASP A 26 -1.19 -0.38 4.22
CA ASP A 26 -2.54 -0.80 3.82
C ASP A 26 -2.70 -0.92 2.29
N GLN A 27 -2.10 -0.01 1.53
CA GLN A 27 -2.16 -0.04 0.06
C GLN A 27 -1.46 -1.27 -0.54
N LEU A 28 -0.31 -1.65 0.01
CA LEU A 28 0.42 -2.83 -0.43
C LEU A 28 -0.31 -4.11 -0.01
N VAL A 29 -0.84 -4.17 1.22
CA VAL A 29 -1.64 -5.31 1.70
C VAL A 29 -2.89 -5.50 0.83
N ASP A 30 -3.66 -4.44 0.61
CA ASP A 30 -4.85 -4.46 -0.26
C ASP A 30 -4.49 -4.93 -1.70
N THR A 31 -3.32 -4.53 -2.20
CA THR A 31 -2.86 -4.91 -3.54
C THR A 31 -2.48 -6.38 -3.60
N CYS A 32 -1.73 -6.88 -2.64
CA CYS A 32 -1.36 -8.30 -2.53
C CYS A 32 -2.61 -9.20 -2.43
N ILE A 33 -3.59 -8.82 -1.60
CA ILE A 33 -4.86 -9.56 -1.49
C ILE A 33 -5.61 -9.55 -2.83
N ALA A 34 -5.64 -8.41 -3.52
CA ALA A 34 -6.28 -8.31 -4.83
C ALA A 34 -5.60 -9.16 -5.91
N GLU A 35 -4.34 -9.53 -5.73
CA GLU A 35 -3.59 -10.43 -6.60
C GLU A 35 -3.81 -11.92 -6.28
N GLY A 36 -4.52 -12.24 -5.19
CA GLY A 36 -5.02 -13.57 -4.87
C GLY A 36 -4.39 -14.23 -3.65
N GLU A 37 -3.48 -13.53 -2.97
CA GLU A 37 -2.88 -14.00 -1.73
C GLU A 37 -3.80 -13.80 -0.52
N VAL A 38 -3.58 -14.57 0.55
CA VAL A 38 -4.40 -14.48 1.77
C VAL A 38 -3.98 -13.27 2.64
N PRO A 39 -4.91 -12.64 3.37
CA PRO A 39 -4.64 -11.41 4.12
C PRO A 39 -3.47 -11.50 5.10
N GLU A 40 -3.33 -12.63 5.80
CA GLU A 40 -2.28 -12.86 6.79
C GLU A 40 -0.89 -12.90 6.14
N THR A 41 -0.76 -13.62 5.02
CA THR A 41 0.49 -13.67 4.23
C THR A 41 0.82 -12.29 3.66
N CYS A 42 -0.16 -11.57 3.13
CA CYS A 42 0.05 -10.21 2.63
C CYS A 42 0.50 -9.24 3.72
N ALA A 43 -0.09 -9.30 4.90
CA ALA A 43 0.33 -8.48 6.03
C ALA A 43 1.79 -8.77 6.40
N CYS A 44 2.17 -10.05 6.51
CA CYS A 44 3.53 -10.45 6.83
C CYS A 44 4.54 -10.00 5.76
N ILE A 45 4.23 -10.18 4.48
CA ILE A 45 5.09 -9.74 3.37
C ILE A 45 5.31 -8.23 3.44
N VAL A 46 4.26 -7.46 3.65
CA VAL A 46 4.36 -6.00 3.69
C VAL A 46 5.07 -5.51 4.96
N ASP A 47 4.92 -6.22 6.09
CA ASP A 47 5.67 -5.97 7.32
C ASP A 47 7.18 -6.20 7.10
N ALA A 48 7.55 -7.29 6.43
CA ALA A 48 8.94 -7.58 6.05
C ALA A 48 9.52 -6.50 5.13
N MET A 49 8.74 -6.03 4.13
CA MET A 49 9.15 -4.87 3.33
C MET A 49 9.34 -3.63 4.20
N GLN A 50 8.45 -3.39 5.16
CA GLN A 50 8.50 -2.19 6.00
C GLN A 50 9.66 -2.21 6.99
N SER A 51 10.11 -3.38 7.45
CA SER A 51 11.25 -3.50 8.37
C SER A 51 12.59 -3.29 7.67
N GLU A 52 12.75 -3.81 6.45
CA GLU A 52 14.04 -3.82 5.76
C GLU A 52 14.21 -2.64 4.81
N LEU A 53 13.14 -2.15 4.17
CA LEU A 53 13.24 -1.00 3.28
C LEU A 53 13.31 0.31 4.08
N SER A 54 14.13 1.24 3.61
CA SER A 54 14.09 2.60 4.14
C SER A 54 12.68 3.21 3.98
N PRO A 55 12.25 4.13 4.88
CA PRO A 55 10.89 4.68 4.83
C PRO A 55 10.53 5.36 3.51
N ASP A 56 11.50 6.02 2.86
CA ASP A 56 11.31 6.64 1.55
C ASP A 56 11.11 5.58 0.46
N LEU A 57 11.96 4.54 0.45
CA LEU A 57 11.86 3.45 -0.51
C LEU A 57 10.54 2.69 -0.35
N PHE A 58 10.13 2.35 0.88
CA PHE A 58 8.85 1.71 1.16
C PHE A 58 7.67 2.52 0.58
N LYS A 59 7.65 3.83 0.83
CA LYS A 59 6.61 4.73 0.33
C LYS A 59 6.58 4.81 -1.20
N ARG A 60 7.75 4.92 -1.86
CA ARG A 60 7.84 4.91 -3.32
C ARG A 60 7.39 3.58 -3.92
N SER A 61 7.74 2.47 -3.27
CA SER A 61 7.34 1.13 -3.67
C SER A 61 5.82 0.96 -3.59
N ALA A 62 5.18 1.43 -2.52
CA ALA A 62 3.73 1.44 -2.42
C ALA A 62 3.05 2.24 -3.54
N VAL A 63 3.62 3.38 -3.94
CA VAL A 63 3.09 4.13 -5.09
C VAL A 63 3.27 3.36 -6.40
N ALA A 64 4.50 2.88 -6.67
CA ALA A 64 4.83 2.18 -7.91
C ALA A 64 4.00 0.90 -8.09
N ILE A 65 3.90 0.09 -7.04
CA ILE A 65 3.23 -1.21 -7.08
C ILE A 65 1.71 -1.03 -6.99
N SER A 66 1.22 -0.35 -5.95
CA SER A 66 -0.22 -0.31 -5.70
C SER A 66 -0.97 0.67 -6.60
N ARG A 67 -0.40 1.85 -6.89
CA ARG A 67 -1.09 2.91 -7.67
C ARG A 67 -0.75 2.88 -9.14
N GLU A 68 0.54 2.79 -9.47
CA GLU A 68 1.00 2.78 -10.86
C GLU A 68 0.91 1.37 -11.49
N LYS A 69 0.64 0.34 -10.68
CA LYS A 69 0.52 -1.06 -11.12
C LYS A 69 1.76 -1.53 -11.89
N ARG A 70 2.94 -1.04 -11.49
CA ARG A 70 4.21 -1.49 -12.07
C ARG A 70 4.49 -2.92 -11.60
N PRO A 71 4.91 -3.82 -12.50
CA PRO A 71 5.35 -5.16 -12.10
C PRO A 71 6.49 -5.06 -11.09
N VAL A 72 6.38 -5.77 -9.97
CA VAL A 72 7.32 -5.68 -8.84
C VAL A 72 8.77 -5.91 -9.27
N GLY A 73 9.02 -6.97 -10.05
CA GLY A 73 10.36 -7.29 -10.55
C GLY A 73 10.94 -6.18 -11.46
N GLU A 74 10.13 -5.60 -12.35
CA GLU A 74 10.58 -4.49 -13.21
C GLU A 74 10.84 -3.21 -12.40
N TYR A 75 10.05 -2.96 -11.37
CA TYR A 75 10.27 -1.86 -10.45
C TYR A 75 11.60 -2.03 -9.71
N ILE A 76 11.86 -3.17 -9.09
CA ILE A 76 13.12 -3.46 -8.38
C ILE A 76 14.32 -3.32 -9.30
N LEU A 77 14.25 -3.84 -10.54
CA LEU A 77 15.34 -3.72 -11.51
C LEU A 77 15.66 -2.27 -11.89
N SER A 78 14.67 -1.36 -11.80
CA SER A 78 14.85 0.07 -12.09
C SER A 78 15.48 0.88 -10.95
N LEU A 79 15.62 0.30 -9.77
CA LEU A 79 16.19 0.95 -8.59
C LEU A 79 17.72 1.02 -8.66
N SER A 80 18.32 1.82 -7.77
CA SER A 80 19.76 1.77 -7.53
C SER A 80 20.17 0.44 -6.90
N ASP A 81 21.46 0.09 -7.00
CA ASP A 81 21.96 -1.17 -6.46
C ASP A 81 21.82 -1.26 -4.94
N GLU A 82 21.97 -0.14 -4.22
CA GLU A 82 21.76 -0.07 -2.77
C GLU A 82 20.29 -0.35 -2.39
N GLU A 83 19.34 0.22 -3.13
CA GLU A 83 17.92 -0.03 -2.90
C GLU A 83 17.53 -1.48 -3.26
N LYS A 84 18.13 -2.07 -4.30
CA LYS A 84 17.94 -3.48 -4.63
C LYS A 84 18.40 -4.40 -3.50
N MET A 85 19.52 -4.08 -2.85
CA MET A 85 20.00 -4.85 -1.69
C MET A 85 18.99 -4.88 -0.55
N GLN A 86 18.31 -3.76 -0.26
CA GLN A 86 17.25 -3.75 0.75
C GLN A 86 16.07 -4.66 0.37
N PHE A 87 15.75 -4.77 -0.92
CA PHE A 87 14.73 -5.71 -1.38
C PHE A 87 15.17 -7.17 -1.27
N PHE A 88 16.46 -7.48 -1.47
CA PHE A 88 16.98 -8.82 -1.22
C PHE A 88 16.93 -9.18 0.27
N ASP A 89 17.23 -8.22 1.15
CA ASP A 89 17.10 -8.44 2.60
C ASP A 89 15.63 -8.63 2.99
N ALA A 90 14.72 -7.84 2.42
CA ALA A 90 13.28 -8.01 2.60
C ALA A 90 12.78 -9.38 2.10
N GLU A 91 13.27 -9.87 0.96
CA GLU A 91 12.92 -11.18 0.41
C GLU A 91 13.30 -12.31 1.38
N GLN A 92 14.48 -12.24 2.01
CA GLN A 92 14.87 -13.21 3.03
C GLN A 92 14.00 -13.14 4.29
N GLU A 93 13.52 -11.95 4.66
CA GLU A 93 12.57 -11.81 5.77
C GLU A 93 11.19 -12.38 5.40
N MET A 94 10.75 -12.23 4.14
CA MET A 94 9.50 -12.78 3.63
C MET A 94 9.45 -14.30 3.62
N GLU A 95 10.59 -15.00 3.51
CA GLU A 95 10.62 -16.47 3.60
C GLU A 95 10.02 -16.97 4.94
N LYS A 96 10.04 -16.15 5.99
CA LYS A 96 9.41 -16.47 7.28
C LYS A 96 7.88 -16.38 7.24
N CYS A 97 7.32 -15.67 6.27
CA CYS A 97 5.88 -15.55 6.06
C CYS A 97 5.26 -16.82 5.46
N GLU A 98 6.00 -17.57 4.64
CA GLU A 98 5.55 -18.87 4.13
C GLU A 98 5.53 -19.93 5.25
N LEU A 99 6.55 -19.92 6.13
CA LEU A 99 6.65 -20.86 7.26
C LEU A 99 5.50 -20.71 8.26
N SER A 100 4.99 -19.49 8.45
CA SER A 100 3.88 -19.23 9.39
C SER A 100 2.53 -19.73 8.88
N ALA A 101 2.38 -20.01 7.58
CA ALA A 101 1.18 -20.63 7.03
C ALA A 101 1.16 -22.17 7.22
N GLU A 102 2.32 -22.80 7.42
CA GLU A 102 2.44 -24.27 7.57
C GLU A 102 2.31 -24.74 9.03
N GLU A 103 2.65 -23.89 10.02
CA GLU A 103 2.63 -24.28 11.45
C GLU A 103 1.23 -24.38 12.09
N ASP A 104 0.16 -24.02 11.37
CA ASP A 104 -1.24 -24.06 11.85
C ASP A 104 -2.06 -25.29 11.35
N SER A 105 -1.39 -26.40 10.95
CA SER A 105 -2.04 -27.64 10.47
C SER A 105 -2.07 -28.81 11.47
#